data_AF-A0A0K8VVR3-F1
#
_entry.id   AF-A0A0K8VVR3-F1
#
_cell.length_a   1.000
_cell.length_b   1.000
_cell.length_c   1.000
_cell.angle_alpha   90.00
_cell.angle_beta   90.00
_cell.angle_gamma   90.00
#
_symmetry.space_group_name_H-M   'P 1'
#
loop_
_entity.id
_entity.type
_entity.pdbx_description
1 polymer ?
#
loop_
_entity_poly.entity_id
_entity_poly.type
_entity_poly.pdbx_seq_one_letter_code
_entity_poly.pdbx_strand_id
1 'polypeptide(L)'
;MIGNLTISNSTGRYYLKPDDNQVKNAILSVENISLDDRGEYKCIGHNDANEYAGYADASDASFVRVKGKLAALWPFLGICAEVLILCAIILIYEKRRNKSELEESDTDPQDQ
;
A
#
# COMPACT_ATOMS: atom_id res chain seq x y z
N MET A 1 16.22 -10.92 -2.68
CA MET A 1 17.56 -10.77 -3.30
C MET A 1 18.06 -9.39 -2.93
N ILE A 2 19.09 -9.31 -2.09
CA ILE A 2 19.70 -8.05 -1.64
C ILE A 2 20.75 -7.69 -2.69
N GLY A 3 20.34 -6.97 -3.74
CA GLY A 3 21.25 -6.45 -4.73
C GLY A 3 21.74 -5.08 -4.29
N ASN A 4 23.02 -4.93 -4.01
CA ASN A 4 23.64 -3.63 -3.82
C ASN A 4 23.76 -2.96 -5.20
N LEU A 5 22.71 -2.23 -5.61
CA LEU A 5 22.63 -1.54 -6.89
C LEU A 5 23.11 -0.10 -6.73
N THR A 6 24.23 0.24 -7.36
CA THR A 6 24.71 1.62 -7.45
C THR A 6 24.30 2.23 -8.79
N ILE A 7 23.60 3.36 -8.73
CA ILE A 7 23.09 4.05 -9.92
C ILE A 7 23.99 5.28 -10.15
N SER A 8 24.92 5.17 -11.09
CA SER A 8 25.82 6.27 -11.46
C SER A 8 25.31 7.05 -12.68
N ASN A 9 24.38 6.49 -13.45
CA ASN A 9 23.80 7.12 -14.64
C ASN A 9 22.33 6.73 -14.80
N SER A 10 21.56 7.57 -15.49
CA SER A 10 20.15 7.32 -15.81
C SER A 10 20.03 6.07 -16.69
N THR A 11 19.40 5.02 -16.16
CA THR A 11 19.31 3.71 -16.81
C THR A 11 17.95 3.06 -16.53
N GLY A 12 17.30 2.59 -17.59
CA GLY A 12 15.99 1.96 -17.50
C GLY A 12 14.96 2.90 -16.86
N ARG A 13 14.48 2.54 -15.67
CA ARG A 13 13.46 3.28 -14.92
C ARG A 13 14.02 4.27 -13.89
N TYR A 14 15.34 4.35 -13.74
CA TYR A 14 16.01 5.25 -12.80
C TYR A 14 16.60 6.42 -13.57
N TYR A 15 16.22 7.65 -13.20
CA TYR A 15 16.69 8.88 -13.81
C TYR A 15 17.36 9.76 -12.77
N LEU A 16 18.56 10.25 -13.11
CA LEU A 16 19.32 11.19 -12.32
C LEU A 16 19.20 12.59 -12.93
N LYS A 17 18.74 13.55 -12.13
CA LYS A 17 18.51 14.94 -12.54
C LYS A 17 19.38 15.90 -11.73
N PRO A 18 19.76 17.05 -12.30
CA PRO A 18 20.44 18.07 -11.52
C PRO A 18 19.48 18.74 -10.53
N ASP A 19 20.04 19.22 -9.42
CA ASP A 19 19.33 20.08 -8.46
C ASP A 19 19.30 21.55 -8.92
N ASP A 20 18.58 22.41 -8.21
CA ASP A 20 18.47 23.86 -8.47
C ASP A 20 19.86 24.55 -8.53
N ASN A 21 20.84 24.02 -7.78
CA ASN A 21 22.23 24.47 -7.81
C ASN A 21 23.08 23.88 -8.96
N GLN A 22 22.45 23.25 -9.96
CA GLN A 22 23.09 22.57 -11.10
C GLN A 22 24.08 21.46 -10.73
N VAL A 23 24.00 20.92 -9.51
CA VAL A 23 24.77 19.74 -9.10
C VAL A 23 24.25 18.54 -9.89
N LYS A 24 25.08 17.96 -10.76
CA LYS A 24 24.71 16.83 -11.60
C LYS A 24 24.34 15.62 -10.73
N ASN A 25 23.35 14.85 -11.20
CA ASN A 25 22.90 13.61 -10.55
C ASN A 25 22.43 13.75 -9.09
N ALA A 26 22.03 14.94 -8.66
CA ALA A 26 21.62 15.21 -7.29
C ALA A 26 20.22 14.66 -6.94
N ILE A 27 19.33 14.51 -7.92
CA ILE A 27 17.94 14.05 -7.72
C ILE A 27 17.73 12.70 -8.39
N LEU A 28 17.34 11.68 -7.61
CA LEU A 28 16.92 10.36 -8.12
C LEU A 28 15.40 10.34 -8.36
N SER A 29 15.00 10.08 -9.61
CA SER A 29 13.61 9.93 -10.02
C SER A 29 13.39 8.51 -10.54
N VAL A 30 12.46 7.78 -9.91
CA VAL A 30 12.15 6.38 -10.28
C VAL A 30 10.77 6.33 -10.91
N GLU A 31 10.69 5.81 -12.14
CA GLU A 31 9.43 5.57 -12.83
C GLU A 31 8.88 4.17 -12.57
N ASN A 32 7.56 4.01 -12.70
CA ASN A 32 6.84 2.74 -12.51
C ASN A 32 7.18 2.07 -11.16
N ILE A 33 6.87 2.77 -10.07
CA ILE A 33 7.13 2.29 -8.71
C ILE A 33 6.37 0.98 -8.43
N SER A 34 7.07 -0.01 -7.90
CA SER A 34 6.55 -1.31 -7.49
C SER A 34 6.79 -1.56 -6.00
N LEU A 35 6.17 -2.58 -5.43
CA LEU A 35 6.36 -2.93 -4.01
C LEU A 35 7.80 -3.34 -3.69
N ASP A 36 8.56 -3.81 -4.69
CA ASP A 36 9.96 -4.20 -4.54
C ASP A 36 10.90 -3.00 -4.42
N ASP A 37 10.44 -1.79 -4.77
CA ASP A 37 11.20 -0.55 -4.61
C ASP A 37 11.26 -0.07 -3.16
N ARG A 38 10.54 -0.73 -2.25
CA ARG A 38 10.60 -0.46 -0.82
C ARG A 38 11.99 -0.85 -0.30
N GLY A 39 12.71 0.11 0.28
CA GLY A 39 14.02 -0.14 0.84
C GLY A 39 14.73 1.10 1.31
N GLU A 40 15.98 0.92 1.74
CA GLU A 40 16.89 2.00 2.07
C GLU A 40 17.65 2.44 0.82
N TYR A 41 17.66 3.74 0.56
CA TYR A 41 18.36 4.37 -0.54
C TYR A 41 19.48 5.22 0.05
N LYS A 42 20.69 5.06 -0.47
CA LYS A 42 21.87 5.80 -0.01
C LYS A 42 22.38 6.71 -1.11
N CYS A 43 22.46 8.00 -0.81
CA CYS A 43 23.12 8.98 -1.68
C CYS A 43 24.60 9.07 -1.30
N ILE A 44 25.48 9.12 -2.30
CA ILE A 44 26.92 9.27 -2.11
C ILE A 44 27.38 10.50 -2.90
N GLY A 45 27.87 11.50 -2.18
CA GLY A 45 28.45 12.72 -2.73
C GLY A 45 29.97 12.62 -2.77
N HIS A 46 30.53 12.81 -3.96
CA HIS A 46 31.96 12.77 -4.22
C HIS A 46 32.44 14.11 -4.78
N ASN A 47 33.66 14.51 -4.41
CA ASN A 47 34.37 15.63 -5.03
C ASN A 47 35.87 15.30 -5.18
N ASP A 48 36.56 16.06 -6.03
CA ASP A 48 37.99 15.84 -6.34
C ASP A 48 38.89 15.97 -5.09
N ALA A 49 38.48 16.75 -4.09
CA ALA A 49 39.23 16.92 -2.85
C ALA A 49 39.22 15.63 -2.01
N ASN A 50 38.09 14.91 -1.98
CA ASN A 50 37.98 13.62 -1.30
C ASN A 50 38.90 12.59 -1.98
N GLU A 51 38.94 12.57 -3.32
CA GLU A 51 39.83 11.67 -4.07
C GLU A 51 41.31 11.99 -3.79
N TYR A 52 41.70 13.25 -3.91
CA TYR A 52 43.10 13.67 -3.75
C TYR A 52 43.63 13.47 -2.32
N ALA A 53 42.80 13.72 -1.31
CA ALA A 53 43.18 13.58 0.10
C ALA A 53 42.91 12.18 0.67
N GLY A 54 42.26 11.29 -0.08
CA GLY A 54 41.90 9.94 0.36
C GLY A 54 40.85 9.91 1.47
N TYR A 55 39.98 10.93 1.53
CA TYR A 55 38.88 10.96 2.50
C TYR A 55 37.69 10.14 2.01
N ALA A 56 36.92 9.59 2.95
CA ALA A 56 35.69 8.87 2.63
C ALA A 56 34.64 9.82 2.04
N ASP A 57 33.86 9.32 1.08
CA ASP A 57 32.75 10.07 0.50
C ASP A 57 31.68 10.41 1.53
N ALA A 58 31.09 11.59 1.39
CA ALA A 58 29.92 11.97 2.17
C ALA A 58 28.74 11.13 1.71
N SER A 59 27.99 10.56 2.65
CA SER A 59 26.83 9.75 2.30
C SER A 59 25.73 9.85 3.33
N ASP A 60 24.49 9.81 2.86
CA ASP A 60 23.30 9.82 3.70
C ASP A 60 22.27 8.82 3.18
N ALA A 61 21.49 8.24 4.10
CA ALA A 61 20.56 7.16 3.82
C ALA A 61 19.11 7.55 4.16
N SER A 62 18.18 7.21 3.27
CA SER A 62 16.75 7.49 3.41
C SER A 62 15.92 6.24 3.11
N PHE A 63 14.95 5.96 3.98
CA PHE A 63 14.08 4.81 3.82
C PHE A 63 12.83 5.16 2.98
N VAL A 64 12.68 4.52 1.83
CA VAL A 64 11.54 4.69 0.93
C VAL A 64 10.48 3.63 1.22
N ARG A 65 9.27 4.09 1.52
CA ARG A 65 8.11 3.22 1.74
C ARG A 65 7.15 3.28 0.55
N VAL A 66 6.95 2.13 -0.09
CA VAL A 66 5.94 1.98 -1.15
C VAL A 66 4.67 1.37 -0.57
N LYS A 67 3.50 1.90 -0.97
CA LYS A 67 2.18 1.37 -0.61
C LYS A 67 1.53 0.73 -1.83
N GLY A 68 0.87 -0.41 -1.63
CA GLY A 68 0.14 -1.09 -2.69
C GLY A 68 -1.08 -0.29 -3.15
N LYS A 69 -1.34 -0.28 -4.46
CA LYS A 69 -2.48 0.43 -5.06
C LYS A 69 -3.83 0.01 -4.47
N LEU A 70 -3.97 -1.28 -4.12
CA LEU A 70 -5.21 -1.86 -3.59
C LEU A 70 -5.26 -1.87 -2.06
N ALA A 71 -4.25 -1.31 -1.37
CA ALA A 71 -4.22 -1.33 0.10
C ALA A 71 -5.43 -0.62 0.73
N ALA A 72 -5.94 0.43 0.08
CA ALA A 72 -7.13 1.15 0.53
C ALA A 72 -8.45 0.44 0.21
N LEU A 73 -8.45 -0.51 -0.74
CA LEU A 73 -9.63 -1.30 -1.08
C LEU A 73 -9.95 -2.33 0.01
N TRP A 74 -8.93 -2.87 0.66
CA TRP A 74 -9.09 -3.90 1.70
C TRP A 74 -9.97 -3.44 2.87
N PRO A 75 -9.77 -2.24 3.47
CA PRO A 75 -10.70 -1.69 4.45
C PRO A 75 -12.14 -1.57 3.92
N PHE A 76 -12.31 -1.11 2.69
CA PHE A 76 -13.63 -0.95 2.09
C PHE A 76 -14.34 -2.30 1.92
N LEU A 77 -13.63 -3.31 1.45
CA LEU A 77 -14.18 -4.66 1.29
C LEU A 77 -14.58 -5.28 2.63
N GLY A 78 -13.80 -5.00 3.69
CA GLY A 78 -14.15 -5.40 5.06
C GLY A 78 -15.49 -4.80 5.52
N ILE A 79 -15.69 -3.50 5.30
CA ILE A 79 -16.95 -2.82 5.63
C ILE A 79 -18.12 -3.40 4.83
N CYS A 80 -17.94 -3.63 3.51
CA CYS A 80 -18.99 -4.24 2.69
C CYS A 80 -19.36 -5.64 3.17
N ALA A 81 -18.37 -6.46 3.54
CA ALA A 81 -18.61 -7.80 4.07
C ALA A 81 -19.41 -7.76 5.39
N GLU A 82 -19.08 -6.82 6.28
CA GLU A 82 -19.79 -6.63 7.54
C GLU A 82 -21.28 -6.30 7.31
N VAL A 83 -21.57 -5.34 6.42
CA VAL A 83 -22.95 -4.96 6.08
C VAL A 83 -23.73 -6.15 5.50
N LEU A 84 -23.11 -6.92 4.59
CA LEU A 84 -23.76 -8.10 4.00
C LEU A 84 -24.12 -9.16 5.05
N ILE A 85 -23.23 -9.40 6.02
CA ILE A 85 -23.47 -10.34 7.12
C ILE A 85 -24.63 -9.86 8.00
N LEU A 86 -24.65 -8.58 8.37
CA LEU A 86 -25.74 -8.01 9.18
C LEU A 86 -27.09 -8.12 8.45
N CYS A 87 -27.14 -7.78 7.16
CA CYS A 87 -28.35 -7.95 6.35
C CYS A 87 -28.79 -9.41 6.29
N ALA A 88 -27.87 -10.36 6.11
CA ALA A 88 -28.21 -11.78 6.06
C ALA A 88 -28.81 -12.28 7.39
N ILE A 89 -28.24 -11.88 8.54
CA ILE A 89 -28.76 -12.22 9.87
C ILE A 89 -30.18 -11.69 10.05
N ILE A 90 -30.41 -10.41 9.73
CA ILE A 90 -31.73 -9.78 9.84
C ILE A 90 -32.76 -10.50 8.96
N LEU A 91 -32.43 -10.79 7.70
CA LEU A 91 -33.32 -11.49 6.78
C LEU A 91 -33.67 -12.90 7.25
N ILE A 92 -32.71 -13.64 7.82
CA ILE A 92 -32.97 -14.98 8.39
C ILE A 92 -33.89 -14.86 9.61
N TYR A 93 -33.66 -13.86 10.47
CA TYR A 93 -34.49 -13.63 11.64
C TYR A 93 -35.93 -13.28 11.27
N GLU A 94 -36.13 -12.32 10.36
CA GLU A 94 -37.46 -11.93 9.87
C GLU A 94 -38.14 -13.11 9.19
N LYS A 95 -37.44 -13.83 8.30
CA LYS A 95 -38.00 -14.99 7.61
C LYS A 95 -38.41 -16.11 8.56
N ARG A 96 -37.68 -16.30 9.67
CA ARG A 96 -38.02 -17.28 10.70
C ARG A 96 -39.20 -16.82 11.55
N ARG A 97 -39.22 -15.55 11.96
CA ARG A 97 -40.34 -14.95 12.72
C ARG A 97 -41.65 -14.97 11.92
N ASN A 98 -41.59 -14.60 10.65
CA ASN A 98 -42.75 -14.54 9.77
C ASN A 98 -43.34 -15.93 9.49
N LYS A 99 -42.54 -17.01 9.64
CA LYS A 99 -43.06 -18.38 9.60
C LYS A 99 -43.77 -18.76 10.90
N SER A 100 -43.21 -18.40 12.06
CA SER A 100 -43.85 -18.68 13.35
C SER A 100 -45.18 -17.94 13.55
N GLU A 101 -45.30 -16.67 13.11
CA GLU A 101 -46.59 -15.95 13.20
C GLU A 101 -47.68 -16.55 12.28
N LEU A 102 -47.30 -17.16 11.15
CA LEU A 102 -48.24 -17.85 10.26
C LEU A 102 -48.73 -19.19 10.84
N GLU A 103 -47.86 -19.94 11.52
CA GLU A 103 -48.22 -21.23 12.14
C GLU A 103 -49.12 -21.06 13.38
N GLU A 104 -49.06 -19.92 14.08
CA GLU A 104 -49.86 -19.66 15.28
C GLU A 104 -51.30 -19.21 14.98
N SER A 105 -51.54 -18.62 13.79
CA SER A 105 -52.87 -18.14 13.36
C SER A 105 -53.82 -19.24 12.89
N ASP A 106 -53.33 -20.44 12.55
CA ASP A 106 -54.16 -21.57 12.07
C ASP A 106 -54.70 -22.46 13.22
N THR A 107 -54.38 -22.14 14.48
CA THR A 107 -54.78 -22.93 15.67
C THR A 107 -55.83 -22.25 16.56
N ASP A 108 -56.71 -21.42 16.00
CA ASP A 108 -57.90 -20.95 16.75
C ASP A 108 -58.94 -22.10 16.84
N PRO A 109 -59.23 -22.67 18.02
CA PRO A 109 -60.21 -23.73 18.17
C PRO A 109 -61.60 -23.14 17.92
N GLN A 110 -62.23 -23.50 16.80
CA GLN A 110 -63.67 -23.27 16.63
C GLN A 110 -64.43 -24.20 17.59
N ASP A 111 -64.69 -23.68 18.78
CA ASP A 111 -65.87 -24.01 19.57
C ASP A 111 -67.12 -23.75 18.72
N GLN A 112 -67.91 -24.81 18.44
CA GLN A 112 -69.37 -24.88 18.68
C GLN A 112 -69.96 -26.22 18.23
#